data_AF-A0A924CFQ9-F1
#
_entry.id   AF-A0A924CFQ9-F1
#
_cell.length_a   1.000
_cell.length_b   1.000
_cell.length_c   1.000
_cell.angle_alpha   90.00
_cell.angle_beta   90.00
_cell.angle_gamma   90.00
#
_symmetry.space_group_name_H-M   'P 1'
#
loop_
_entity.id
_entity.type
_entity.pdbx_description
1 polymer ?
#
loop_
_entity_poly.entity_id
_entity_poly.type
_entity_poly.pdbx_seq_one_letter_code
_entity_poly.pdbx_strand_id
1 'polypeptide(L)'
;MKKIFISFLLGCCLLKANADEGMWLPMLLGQQVYNDMVKKGLKLTKEQLYSVNKSSLKDAILIFGGGCTGEIVSNQGLIFTNHHCGYDAIAGASTVEHNYLENGFYAFNKDQEIKSRLTVQFLDRIIDVTKDVEEAVKGLAWADRVAKMPDVYKVITDKVVDIENGLNGRVYSMFKGNQYIMYVYKTYRDIRLVGAPPESVGKFGGDTDNWEWPRHTGDFSIFRVYATKDGKPAEYSKDNQPINPKYFLPLSIKGIKDNDVAMINGYPGGTNRY
;
A
#
# COMPACT_ATOMS: atom_id res chain seq x y z
N MET A 1 -20.27 8.11 51.67
CA MET A 1 -20.35 8.65 50.30
C MET A 1 -18.99 8.94 49.67
N LYS A 2 -18.14 9.84 50.21
CA LYS A 2 -16.79 10.12 49.64
C LYS A 2 -15.90 8.87 49.46
N LYS A 3 -15.87 7.94 50.42
CA LYS A 3 -15.07 6.71 50.33
C LYS A 3 -15.55 5.76 49.22
N ILE A 4 -16.87 5.63 49.02
CA ILE A 4 -17.46 4.81 47.95
C ILE A 4 -17.16 5.42 46.57
N PHE A 5 -17.21 6.75 46.47
CA PHE A 5 -16.88 7.48 45.24
C PHE A 5 -15.39 7.35 44.86
N ILE A 6 -14.49 7.42 45.85
CA ILE A 6 -13.05 7.22 45.64
C ILE A 6 -12.75 5.76 45.24
N SER A 7 -13.39 4.78 45.89
CA SER A 7 -13.24 3.36 45.51
C SER A 7 -13.76 3.06 44.11
N PHE A 8 -14.85 3.71 43.68
CA PHE A 8 -15.39 3.55 42.33
C PHE A 8 -14.48 4.20 41.26
N LEU A 9 -13.91 5.38 41.54
CA LEU A 9 -12.90 6.00 40.68
C LEU A 9 -11.62 5.16 40.57
N LEU A 10 -11.12 4.61 41.68
CA LEU A 10 -9.97 3.71 41.66
C LEU A 10 -10.26 2.42 40.88
N GLY A 11 -11.47 1.88 41.00
CA GLY A 11 -11.94 0.69 40.26
C GLY A 11 -11.99 0.91 38.75
N CYS A 12 -12.47 2.07 38.30
CA CYS A 12 -12.48 2.43 36.87
C CYS A 12 -11.06 2.64 36.30
N CYS A 13 -10.10 3.12 37.10
CA CYS A 13 -8.70 3.25 36.67
C CYS A 13 -7.95 1.92 36.51
N LEU A 14 -8.50 0.81 37.03
CA LEU A 14 -7.90 -0.53 36.93
C LEU A 14 -8.29 -1.28 35.65
N LEU A 15 -9.32 -0.82 34.94
CA LEU A 15 -9.71 -1.37 33.64
C LEU A 15 -8.78 -0.84 32.55
N LYS A 16 -7.61 -1.47 32.41
CA LYS A 16 -6.73 -1.23 31.27
C LYS A 16 -7.22 -2.01 30.06
N ALA A 17 -7.77 -1.31 29.09
CA ALA A 17 -7.95 -1.86 27.75
C ALA A 17 -6.59 -1.81 27.01
N ASN A 18 -6.10 -2.96 26.54
CA ASN A 18 -4.90 -3.04 25.71
C ASN A 18 -5.32 -3.28 24.26
N ALA A 19 -4.75 -2.51 23.34
CA ALA A 19 -4.94 -2.67 21.90
C ALA A 19 -3.62 -3.17 21.30
N ASP A 20 -3.44 -4.49 21.23
CA ASP A 20 -2.21 -5.10 20.70
C ASP A 20 -2.21 -5.21 19.16
N GLU A 21 -3.39 -5.16 18.55
CA GLU A 21 -3.61 -5.17 17.11
C GLU A 21 -3.83 -3.76 16.58
N GLY A 22 -3.36 -3.47 15.36
CA GLY A 22 -3.58 -2.18 14.73
C GLY A 22 -2.89 -2.03 13.37
N MET A 23 -3.41 -1.12 12.56
CA MET A 23 -2.79 -0.65 11.32
C MET A 23 -2.00 0.62 11.65
N TRP A 24 -0.68 0.52 11.65
CA TRP A 24 0.21 1.58 12.12
C TRP A 24 0.67 2.47 10.96
N LEU A 25 0.67 3.79 11.17
CA LEU A 25 1.27 4.73 10.24
C LEU A 25 2.80 4.67 10.38
N PRO A 26 3.56 4.33 9.32
CA PRO A 26 5.01 4.12 9.46
C PRO A 26 5.77 5.35 10.00
N MET A 27 5.35 6.56 9.61
CA MET A 27 5.93 7.83 10.11
C MET A 27 5.63 8.08 11.59
N LEU A 28 4.53 7.53 12.12
CA LEU A 28 4.09 7.71 13.51
C LEU A 28 4.29 6.44 14.33
N LEU A 29 5.24 5.58 13.94
CA LEU A 29 5.56 4.37 14.70
C LEU A 29 6.16 4.76 16.07
N GLY A 30 5.29 4.83 17.07
CA GLY A 30 5.65 5.19 18.44
C GLY A 30 6.73 4.27 19.01
N GLN A 31 7.53 4.79 19.95
CA GLN A 31 8.63 4.03 20.56
C GLN A 31 8.17 2.72 21.19
N GLN A 32 7.02 2.73 21.86
CA GLN A 32 6.45 1.55 22.50
C GLN A 32 6.15 0.45 21.47
N VAL A 33 5.42 0.79 20.40
CA VAL A 33 5.05 -0.15 19.33
C VAL A 33 6.30 -0.75 18.69
N TYR A 34 7.28 0.08 18.36
CA TYR A 34 8.55 -0.39 17.80
C TYR A 34 9.29 -1.35 18.75
N ASN A 35 9.37 -1.00 20.03
CA ASN A 35 9.98 -1.87 21.04
C ASN A 35 9.27 -3.22 21.12
N ASP A 36 7.94 -3.24 21.00
CA ASP A 36 7.16 -4.48 21.02
C ASP A 36 7.36 -5.30 19.74
N MET A 37 7.49 -4.67 18.57
CA MET A 37 7.90 -5.35 17.33
C MET A 37 9.28 -6.00 17.47
N VAL A 38 10.26 -5.30 18.06
CA VAL A 38 11.62 -5.83 18.30
C VAL A 38 11.59 -6.98 19.30
N LYS A 39 10.82 -6.88 20.39
CA LYS A 39 10.62 -8.00 21.33
C LYS A 39 10.01 -9.22 20.65
N LYS A 40 9.07 -9.01 19.72
CA LYS A 40 8.48 -10.09 18.92
C LYS A 40 9.48 -10.69 17.93
N GLY A 41 10.54 -9.96 17.58
CA GLY A 41 11.69 -10.48 16.83
C GLY A 41 12.05 -9.68 15.57
N LEU A 42 11.40 -8.53 15.33
CA LEU A 42 11.78 -7.61 14.26
C LEU A 42 13.26 -7.22 14.39
N LYS A 43 14.00 -7.32 13.28
CA LYS A 43 15.42 -6.94 13.19
C LYS A 43 15.67 -5.63 12.45
N LEU A 44 14.65 -5.07 11.80
CA LEU A 44 14.76 -3.82 11.06
C LEU A 44 14.78 -2.61 11.99
N THR A 45 15.57 -1.60 11.65
CA THR A 45 15.52 -0.29 12.31
C THR A 45 14.29 0.50 11.88
N LYS A 46 13.92 1.54 12.63
CA LYS A 46 12.81 2.44 12.23
C LYS A 46 13.05 3.08 10.87
N GLU A 47 14.28 3.49 10.58
CA GLU A 47 14.66 4.11 9.31
C GLU A 47 14.57 3.13 8.14
N GLN A 48 14.80 1.83 8.39
CA GLN A 48 14.61 0.79 7.39
C GLN A 48 13.13 0.50 7.12
N LEU A 49 12.23 0.74 8.09
CA LEU A 49 10.79 0.66 7.88
C LEU A 49 10.28 1.86 7.07
N TYR A 50 10.72 3.07 7.43
CA TYR A 50 10.36 4.30 6.74
C TYR A 50 11.46 5.36 6.88
N SER A 51 11.91 5.90 5.75
CA SER A 51 12.76 7.09 5.71
C SER A 51 12.38 7.98 4.52
N VAL A 52 12.38 9.29 4.73
CA VAL A 52 12.22 10.26 3.62
C VAL A 52 13.54 10.47 2.88
N ASN A 53 14.67 10.36 3.58
CA ASN A 53 15.99 10.74 3.06
C ASN A 53 16.80 9.55 2.52
N LYS A 54 16.46 8.32 2.93
CA LYS A 54 17.14 7.08 2.55
C LYS A 54 16.15 6.09 1.96
N SER A 55 16.66 5.13 1.20
CA SER A 55 15.85 3.98 0.79
C SER A 55 15.39 3.19 2.01
N SER A 56 14.14 2.74 1.98
CA SER A 56 13.51 1.97 3.05
C SER A 56 12.48 1.01 2.48
N LEU A 57 11.86 0.19 3.35
CA LEU A 57 10.83 -0.76 2.95
C LEU A 57 9.69 -0.10 2.17
N LYS A 58 9.35 1.15 2.49
CA LYS A 58 8.31 1.93 1.78
C LYS A 58 8.53 1.98 0.26
N ASP A 59 9.79 1.98 -0.19
CA ASP A 59 10.13 2.15 -1.59
C ASP A 59 9.93 0.87 -2.42
N ALA A 60 9.72 -0.26 -1.73
CA ALA A 60 9.37 -1.53 -2.36
C ALA A 60 7.88 -1.87 -2.26
N ILE A 61 7.08 -1.14 -1.47
CA ILE A 61 5.64 -1.42 -1.27
C ILE A 61 4.81 -0.35 -1.99
N LEU A 62 3.99 -0.76 -2.94
CA LEU A 62 3.25 0.14 -3.83
C LEU A 62 1.75 -0.09 -3.77
N ILE A 63 0.99 0.96 -4.11
CA ILE A 63 -0.41 0.80 -4.45
C ILE A 63 -0.45 0.21 -5.86
N PHE A 64 -1.06 -0.95 -6.00
CA PHE A 64 -1.25 -1.63 -7.27
C PHE A 64 -2.66 -1.33 -7.79
N GLY A 65 -2.74 -0.66 -8.93
CA GLY A 65 -4.00 -0.14 -9.45
C GLY A 65 -4.61 0.91 -8.53
N GLY A 66 -5.88 0.71 -8.16
CA GLY A 66 -6.65 1.63 -7.31
C GLY A 66 -7.00 1.09 -5.92
N GLY A 67 -6.70 -0.17 -5.61
CA GLY A 67 -7.22 -0.81 -4.40
C GLY A 67 -6.41 -1.99 -3.84
N CYS A 68 -5.33 -2.40 -4.49
CA CYS A 68 -4.47 -3.49 -4.03
C CYS A 68 -3.11 -2.98 -3.56
N THR A 69 -2.38 -3.87 -2.88
CA THR A 69 -0.96 -3.69 -2.60
C THR A 69 -0.15 -4.57 -3.56
N GLY A 70 1.03 -4.11 -3.94
CA GLY A 70 2.04 -4.95 -4.56
C GLY A 70 3.43 -4.62 -4.02
N GLU A 71 4.38 -5.46 -4.36
CA GLU A 71 5.76 -5.35 -3.87
C GLU A 71 6.80 -5.54 -4.98
N ILE A 72 7.84 -4.71 -4.95
CA ILE A 72 8.97 -4.83 -5.87
C ILE A 72 9.94 -5.88 -5.34
N VAL A 73 10.25 -6.87 -6.19
CA VAL A 73 11.06 -8.05 -5.83
C VAL A 73 12.31 -8.23 -6.68
N SER A 74 12.65 -7.24 -7.53
CA SER A 74 13.88 -7.27 -8.32
C SER A 74 14.42 -5.87 -8.59
N ASN A 75 15.70 -5.81 -9.00
CA ASN A 75 16.35 -4.60 -9.51
C ASN A 75 15.89 -4.19 -10.92
N GLN A 76 14.91 -4.87 -11.51
CA GLN A 76 14.31 -4.54 -12.81
C GLN A 76 12.78 -4.36 -12.70
N GLY A 77 12.32 -3.84 -11.57
CA GLY A 77 10.93 -3.41 -11.40
C GLY A 77 9.88 -4.52 -11.45
N LEU A 78 10.26 -5.79 -11.23
CA LEU A 78 9.31 -6.89 -11.11
C LEU A 78 8.45 -6.70 -9.85
N ILE A 79 7.14 -6.84 -10.02
CA ILE A 79 6.10 -6.66 -9.01
C ILE A 79 5.41 -7.99 -8.77
N PHE A 80 5.28 -8.36 -7.50
CA PHE A 80 4.32 -9.39 -7.07
C PHE A 80 3.08 -8.72 -6.49
N THR A 81 1.92 -9.33 -6.76
CA THR A 81 0.61 -8.99 -6.19
C THR A 81 -0.29 -10.22 -6.30
N ASN A 82 -1.54 -10.15 -5.84
CA ASN A 82 -2.46 -11.28 -5.95
C ASN A 82 -2.97 -11.50 -7.39
N HIS A 83 -3.38 -12.72 -7.70
CA HIS A 83 -4.05 -13.06 -8.97
C HIS A 83 -5.33 -12.24 -9.11
N HIS A 84 -6.15 -12.17 -8.04
CA HIS A 84 -7.39 -11.39 -8.07
C HIS A 84 -7.15 -9.87 -8.24
N CYS A 85 -6.00 -9.35 -7.81
CA CYS A 85 -5.62 -7.95 -8.04
C CYS A 85 -5.20 -7.66 -9.49
N GLY A 86 -4.60 -8.65 -10.16
CA GLY A 86 -4.24 -8.59 -11.57
C GLY A 86 -5.37 -9.01 -12.52
N TYR A 87 -6.48 -9.51 -11.98
CA TYR A 87 -7.53 -10.22 -12.72
C TYR A 87 -8.07 -9.44 -13.90
N ASP A 88 -8.44 -8.17 -13.69
CA ASP A 88 -8.97 -7.31 -14.76
C ASP A 88 -7.97 -7.12 -15.91
N ALA A 89 -6.67 -7.07 -15.61
CA ALA A 89 -5.63 -6.96 -16.61
C ALA A 89 -5.41 -8.29 -17.36
N ILE A 90 -5.51 -9.43 -16.66
CA ILE A 90 -5.40 -10.77 -17.25
C ILE A 90 -6.61 -11.05 -18.16
N ALA A 91 -7.82 -10.79 -17.65
CA ALA A 91 -9.06 -10.91 -18.39
C ALA A 91 -9.09 -9.98 -19.61
N GLY A 92 -8.70 -8.71 -19.43
CA GLY A 92 -8.64 -7.74 -20.52
C GLY A 92 -7.58 -8.04 -21.58
N ALA A 93 -6.58 -8.87 -21.28
CA ALA A 93 -5.59 -9.36 -22.23
C ALA A 93 -6.02 -10.67 -22.92
N SER A 94 -6.97 -11.41 -22.35
CA SER A 94 -7.38 -12.72 -22.85
C SER A 94 -8.28 -12.60 -24.09
N THR A 95 -8.15 -13.55 -25.01
CA THR A 95 -9.07 -13.76 -26.14
C THR A 95 -9.56 -15.21 -26.15
N VAL A 96 -10.46 -15.57 -27.08
CA VAL A 96 -10.88 -16.96 -27.26
C VAL A 96 -9.69 -17.84 -27.66
N GLU A 97 -8.81 -17.33 -28.51
CA GLU A 97 -7.61 -18.04 -28.98
C GLU A 97 -6.50 -18.07 -27.92
N HIS A 98 -6.39 -17.02 -27.11
CA HIS A 98 -5.39 -16.88 -26.06
C HIS A 98 -6.06 -16.61 -24.71
N ASN A 99 -6.61 -17.65 -24.12
CA ASN A 99 -7.31 -17.56 -22.83
C ASN A 99 -6.31 -17.65 -21.66
N TYR A 100 -5.81 -16.51 -21.19
CA TYR A 100 -4.82 -16.43 -20.10
C TYR A 100 -5.44 -16.67 -18.72
N LEU A 101 -6.75 -16.48 -18.57
CA LEU A 101 -7.46 -16.87 -17.35
C LEU A 101 -7.42 -18.40 -17.18
N GLU A 102 -7.79 -19.13 -18.23
CA GLU A 102 -7.85 -20.59 -18.19
C GLU A 102 -6.46 -21.24 -18.17
N ASN A 103 -5.54 -20.76 -19.01
CA ASN A 103 -4.25 -21.43 -19.25
C ASN A 103 -3.08 -20.81 -18.48
N GLY A 104 -3.28 -19.67 -17.84
CA GLY A 104 -2.20 -18.85 -17.32
C GLY A 104 -1.39 -18.17 -18.43
N PHE A 105 -0.38 -17.42 -18.03
CA PHE A 105 0.51 -16.70 -18.93
C PHE A 105 1.88 -16.53 -18.26
N TYR A 106 2.96 -16.67 -19.02
CA TYR A 106 4.31 -16.32 -18.57
C TYR A 106 5.13 -15.81 -19.75
N ALA A 107 5.56 -14.55 -19.69
CA ALA A 107 6.46 -13.96 -20.67
C ALA A 107 7.87 -14.54 -20.51
N PHE A 108 8.42 -15.15 -21.57
CA PHE A 108 9.79 -15.67 -21.56
C PHE A 108 10.84 -14.55 -21.68
N ASN A 109 10.45 -13.40 -22.21
CA ASN A 109 11.29 -12.22 -22.39
C ASN A 109 10.44 -10.93 -22.27
N LYS A 110 11.12 -9.79 -22.12
CA LYS A 110 10.47 -8.50 -21.87
C LYS A 110 9.56 -8.04 -23.00
N ASP A 111 9.86 -8.44 -24.24
CA ASP A 111 9.08 -8.06 -25.42
C ASP A 111 7.74 -8.82 -25.52
N GLN A 112 7.61 -9.92 -24.78
CA GLN A 112 6.35 -10.67 -24.64
C GLN A 112 5.47 -10.16 -23.50
N GLU A 113 5.97 -9.27 -22.63
CA GLU A 113 5.17 -8.74 -21.51
C GLU A 113 3.99 -7.90 -22.04
N ILE A 114 2.78 -8.17 -21.53
CA ILE A 114 1.55 -7.61 -22.09
C ILE A 114 1.23 -6.28 -21.41
N LYS A 115 1.08 -5.20 -22.20
CA LYS A 115 0.63 -3.90 -21.69
C LYS A 115 -0.72 -4.01 -20.97
N SER A 116 -0.81 -3.44 -19.77
CA SER A 116 -2.08 -3.26 -19.07
C SER A 116 -2.54 -1.79 -19.03
N ARG A 117 -3.75 -1.55 -18.51
CA ARG A 117 -4.26 -0.20 -18.20
C ARG A 117 -4.00 0.20 -16.75
N LEU A 118 -3.29 -0.63 -16.00
CA LEU A 118 -3.03 -0.39 -14.59
C LEU A 118 -2.01 0.74 -14.41
N THR A 119 -2.09 1.39 -13.26
CA THR A 119 -1.04 2.27 -12.76
C THR A 119 -0.53 1.69 -11.45
N VAL A 120 0.70 2.05 -11.07
CA VAL A 120 1.20 1.78 -9.72
C VAL A 120 1.70 3.06 -9.11
N GLN A 121 1.56 3.18 -7.78
CA GLN A 121 1.92 4.39 -7.06
C GLN A 121 2.88 4.05 -5.93
N PHE A 122 4.06 4.66 -5.97
CA PHE A 122 5.07 4.56 -4.94
C PHE A 122 4.91 5.69 -3.95
N LEU A 123 4.94 5.39 -2.66
CA LEU A 123 4.95 6.41 -1.62
C LEU A 123 6.29 7.15 -1.61
N ASP A 124 6.27 8.42 -2.01
CA ASP A 124 7.46 9.27 -1.99
C ASP A 124 7.73 9.79 -0.57
N ARG A 125 6.74 10.47 0.03
CA ARG A 125 6.84 11.05 1.38
C ARG A 125 5.47 11.25 2.03
N ILE A 126 5.47 11.42 3.35
CA ILE A 126 4.30 11.70 4.19
C ILE A 126 4.53 13.05 4.86
N ILE A 127 3.50 13.90 4.92
CA ILE A 127 3.56 15.24 5.49
C ILE A 127 2.34 15.43 6.40
N ASP A 128 2.55 15.86 7.64
CA ASP A 128 1.46 16.31 8.49
C ASP A 128 1.02 17.71 8.06
N VAL A 129 -0.22 17.83 7.60
CA VAL A 129 -0.83 19.08 7.10
C VAL A 129 -1.96 19.56 8.02
N THR A 130 -2.04 19.03 9.24
CA THR A 130 -3.12 19.35 10.19
C THR A 130 -3.20 20.85 10.46
N LYS A 131 -2.05 21.49 10.67
CA LYS A 131 -1.99 22.93 10.92
C LYS A 131 -2.54 23.74 9.72
N ASP A 132 -2.09 23.42 8.52
CA ASP A 132 -2.53 24.09 7.29
C ASP A 132 -4.05 23.95 7.08
N VAL A 133 -4.59 22.75 7.33
CA VAL A 133 -6.02 22.46 7.22
C VAL A 133 -6.82 23.24 8.26
N GLU A 134 -6.44 23.17 9.54
CA GLU A 134 -7.17 23.83 10.64
C GLU A 134 -7.11 25.36 10.53
N GLU A 135 -6.00 25.93 10.07
CA GLU A 135 -5.89 27.36 9.81
C GLU A 135 -6.84 27.82 8.69
N ALA A 136 -6.98 27.02 7.62
CA ALA A 136 -7.81 27.37 6.47
C ALA A 136 -9.33 27.33 6.75
N VAL A 137 -9.76 26.57 7.77
CA VAL A 137 -11.16 26.42 8.17
C VAL A 137 -11.51 27.10 9.49
N LYS A 138 -10.56 27.85 10.07
CA LYS A 138 -10.70 28.50 11.37
C LYS A 138 -11.90 29.45 11.39
N GLY A 139 -12.72 29.36 12.45
CA GLY A 139 -13.86 30.25 12.69
C GLY A 139 -15.10 29.96 11.84
N LEU A 140 -15.06 28.93 10.98
CA LEU A 140 -16.23 28.50 10.22
C LEU A 140 -17.16 27.64 11.07
N ALA A 141 -18.47 27.75 10.80
CA ALA A 141 -19.43 26.78 11.29
C ALA A 141 -19.18 25.41 10.66
N TRP A 142 -19.67 24.33 11.29
CA TRP A 142 -19.40 22.97 10.84
C TRP A 142 -19.80 22.70 9.38
N ALA A 143 -20.98 23.16 8.97
CA ALA A 143 -21.45 23.00 7.59
C ALA A 143 -20.51 23.66 6.58
N ASP A 144 -20.10 24.90 6.84
CA ASP A 144 -19.18 25.65 5.98
C ASP A 144 -17.77 25.05 5.99
N ARG A 145 -17.32 24.53 7.14
CA ARG A 145 -16.05 23.78 7.25
C ARG A 145 -16.06 22.59 6.31
N VAL A 146 -17.08 21.72 6.41
CA VAL A 146 -17.20 20.51 5.58
C VAL A 146 -17.26 20.88 4.09
N ALA A 147 -18.04 21.90 3.73
CA ALA A 147 -18.15 22.37 2.35
C ALA A 147 -16.82 22.90 1.79
N LYS A 148 -15.99 23.54 2.63
CA LYS A 148 -14.69 24.11 2.22
C LYS A 148 -13.55 23.09 2.14
N MET A 149 -13.68 21.92 2.79
CA MET A 149 -12.60 20.91 2.87
C MET A 149 -12.00 20.51 1.50
N PRO A 150 -12.80 20.26 0.43
CA PRO A 150 -12.24 19.88 -0.86
C PRO A 150 -11.30 20.94 -1.44
N ASP A 151 -11.66 22.22 -1.33
CA ASP A 151 -10.84 23.34 -1.81
C ASP A 151 -9.55 23.47 -0.99
N VAL A 152 -9.65 23.33 0.33
CA VAL A 152 -8.49 23.33 1.23
C VAL A 152 -7.51 22.22 0.86
N TYR A 153 -8.01 21.00 0.68
CA TYR A 153 -7.19 19.88 0.27
C TYR A 153 -6.55 20.13 -1.09
N LYS A 154 -7.30 20.64 -2.06
CA LYS A 154 -6.77 20.96 -3.38
C LYS A 154 -5.60 21.95 -3.29
N VAL A 155 -5.77 23.05 -2.57
CA VAL A 155 -4.71 24.06 -2.37
C VAL A 155 -3.47 23.45 -1.71
N ILE A 156 -3.64 22.55 -0.75
CA ILE A 156 -2.52 21.86 -0.08
C ILE A 156 -1.82 20.90 -1.05
N THR A 157 -2.58 20.08 -1.79
CA THR A 157 -2.02 19.09 -2.71
C THR A 157 -1.36 19.73 -3.93
N ASP A 158 -1.86 20.87 -4.42
CA ASP A 158 -1.29 21.57 -5.57
C ASP A 158 0.17 22.00 -5.31
N LYS A 159 0.57 22.22 -4.05
CA LYS A 159 1.95 22.56 -3.66
C LYS A 159 2.98 21.46 -3.96
N VAL A 160 2.54 20.21 -4.11
CA VAL A 160 3.42 19.05 -4.33
C VAL A 160 3.25 18.40 -5.71
N VAL A 161 2.35 18.92 -6.54
CA VAL A 161 2.12 18.40 -7.89
C VAL A 161 3.35 18.65 -8.75
N ASP A 162 3.85 17.59 -9.37
CA ASP A 162 4.88 17.65 -10.39
C ASP A 162 4.51 16.64 -11.47
N ILE A 163 3.93 17.15 -12.56
CA ILE A 163 3.42 16.32 -13.66
C ILE A 163 4.57 15.58 -14.36
N GLU A 164 5.72 16.24 -14.53
CA GLU A 164 6.87 15.67 -15.22
C GLU A 164 7.44 14.47 -14.47
N ASN A 165 7.47 14.54 -13.13
CA ASN A 165 7.93 13.44 -12.28
C ASN A 165 6.80 12.52 -11.81
N GLY A 166 5.56 12.76 -12.23
CA GLY A 166 4.37 11.99 -11.85
C GLY A 166 4.03 12.07 -10.36
N LEU A 167 4.39 13.15 -9.68
CA LEU A 167 4.10 13.37 -8.26
C LEU A 167 2.72 14.01 -8.07
N ASN A 168 1.96 13.48 -7.11
CA ASN A 168 0.70 14.06 -6.69
C ASN A 168 0.43 13.80 -5.21
N GLY A 169 -0.30 14.71 -4.57
CA GLY A 169 -0.64 14.63 -3.14
C GLY A 169 -2.05 14.09 -2.92
N ARG A 170 -2.25 13.36 -1.82
CA ARG A 170 -3.59 13.03 -1.29
C ARG A 170 -3.64 13.31 0.20
N VAL A 171 -4.59 14.13 0.63
CA VAL A 171 -4.84 14.40 2.05
C VAL A 171 -5.89 13.41 2.58
N TYR A 172 -5.56 12.75 3.68
CA TYR A 172 -6.48 11.87 4.41
C TYR A 172 -6.74 12.42 5.80
N SER A 173 -8.02 12.41 6.17
CA SER A 173 -8.46 12.66 7.54
C SER A 173 -8.21 11.41 8.38
N MET A 174 -7.40 11.56 9.41
CA MET A 174 -7.06 10.52 10.37
C MET A 174 -7.77 10.78 11.69
N PHE A 175 -7.97 9.72 12.48
CA PHE A 175 -8.54 9.80 13.84
C PHE A 175 -9.86 10.59 13.89
N LYS A 176 -10.79 10.32 12.96
CA LYS A 176 -12.09 10.99 12.82
C LYS A 176 -11.98 12.53 12.68
N GLY A 177 -10.95 13.02 11.98
CA GLY A 177 -10.77 14.45 11.71
C GLY A 177 -9.90 15.19 12.72
N ASN A 178 -9.26 14.49 13.65
CA ASN A 178 -8.33 15.11 14.59
C ASN A 178 -6.92 15.34 14.02
N GLN A 179 -6.59 14.70 12.88
CA GLN A 179 -5.31 14.90 12.20
C GLN A 179 -5.49 14.77 10.69
N TYR A 180 -4.73 15.53 9.91
CA TYR A 180 -4.76 15.48 8.45
C TYR A 180 -3.36 15.20 7.92
N ILE A 181 -3.22 14.10 7.19
CA ILE A 181 -1.93 13.63 6.68
C ILE A 181 -1.97 13.64 5.15
N MET A 182 -1.00 14.31 4.53
CA MET A 182 -0.78 14.27 3.09
C MET A 182 0.24 13.20 2.73
N TYR A 183 -0.14 12.33 1.80
CA TYR A 183 0.73 11.35 1.18
C TYR A 183 1.07 11.82 -0.22
N VAL A 184 2.36 11.91 -0.53
CA VAL A 184 2.85 12.26 -1.86
C VAL A 184 3.24 10.96 -2.57
N TYR A 185 2.63 10.71 -3.72
CA TYR A 185 2.84 9.51 -4.50
C TYR A 185 3.49 9.81 -5.84
N LYS A 186 4.39 8.93 -6.28
CA LYS A 186 4.91 8.88 -7.65
C LYS A 186 4.16 7.81 -8.44
N THR A 187 3.45 8.23 -9.49
CA THR A 187 2.58 7.34 -10.28
C THR A 187 3.25 6.91 -11.57
N TYR A 188 3.42 5.60 -11.78
CA TYR A 188 3.86 4.99 -13.03
C TYR A 188 2.68 4.41 -13.82
N ARG A 189 2.70 4.56 -15.15
CA ARG A 189 1.56 4.27 -16.03
C ARG A 189 1.83 3.21 -17.10
N ASP A 190 3.08 2.78 -17.26
CA ASP A 190 3.45 1.64 -18.10
C ASP A 190 3.70 0.41 -17.23
N ILE A 191 2.63 -0.34 -16.98
CA ILE A 191 2.64 -1.56 -16.15
C ILE A 191 2.28 -2.74 -17.04
N ARG A 192 3.15 -3.73 -17.09
CA ARG A 192 3.01 -4.87 -18.00
C ARG A 192 2.84 -6.17 -17.24
N LEU A 193 1.90 -7.00 -17.68
CA LEU A 193 1.71 -8.37 -17.18
C LEU A 193 2.91 -9.21 -17.62
N VAL A 194 3.54 -9.86 -16.65
CA VAL A 194 4.70 -10.74 -16.86
C VAL A 194 4.31 -12.19 -16.66
N GLY A 195 3.45 -12.48 -15.70
CA GLY A 195 2.95 -13.82 -15.52
C GLY A 195 1.75 -13.94 -14.59
N ALA A 196 0.96 -14.97 -14.80
CA ALA A 196 -0.18 -15.34 -13.97
C ALA A 196 -0.36 -16.86 -14.07
N PRO A 197 -0.62 -17.55 -12.94
CA PRO A 197 -1.05 -18.94 -12.98
C PRO A 197 -2.44 -19.06 -13.63
N PRO A 198 -2.85 -20.24 -14.09
CA PRO A 198 -4.23 -20.48 -14.49
C PRO A 198 -5.18 -20.26 -13.31
N GLU A 199 -6.44 -19.91 -13.58
CA GLU A 199 -7.48 -19.70 -12.56
C GLU A 199 -7.68 -20.91 -11.64
N SER A 200 -7.51 -22.12 -12.17
CA SER A 200 -7.55 -23.35 -11.39
C SER A 200 -6.54 -23.38 -10.23
N VAL A 201 -5.49 -22.55 -10.30
CA VAL A 201 -4.52 -22.33 -9.23
C VAL A 201 -4.75 -20.97 -8.55
N GLY A 202 -4.85 -19.90 -9.34
CA GLY A 202 -4.97 -18.51 -8.87
C GLY A 202 -6.26 -18.21 -8.09
N LYS A 203 -7.32 -18.99 -8.34
CA LYS A 203 -8.62 -18.94 -7.66
C LYS A 203 -9.11 -20.35 -7.29
N PHE A 204 -8.20 -21.28 -6.98
CA PHE A 204 -8.56 -22.62 -6.50
C PHE A 204 -9.57 -22.57 -5.35
N GLY A 205 -10.59 -23.42 -5.40
CA GLY A 205 -11.72 -23.45 -4.44
C GLY A 205 -12.80 -22.39 -4.71
N GLY A 206 -12.50 -21.40 -5.56
CA GLY A 206 -13.46 -20.40 -6.02
C GLY A 206 -14.16 -19.69 -4.86
N ASP A 207 -15.48 -19.54 -4.99
CA ASP A 207 -16.28 -18.85 -3.98
C ASP A 207 -16.52 -19.71 -2.73
N THR A 208 -16.40 -21.04 -2.83
CA THR A 208 -16.57 -21.96 -1.68
C THR A 208 -15.46 -21.78 -0.66
N ASP A 209 -14.23 -21.63 -1.13
CA ASP A 209 -13.07 -21.44 -0.24
C ASP A 209 -12.82 -19.96 0.07
N ASN A 210 -13.56 -19.03 -0.53
CA ASN A 210 -13.35 -17.61 -0.27
C ASN A 210 -13.67 -17.27 1.19
N TRP A 211 -12.84 -16.45 1.82
CA TRP A 211 -12.86 -16.17 3.27
C TRP A 211 -12.64 -17.36 4.23
N GLU A 212 -12.35 -18.55 3.73
CA GLU A 212 -12.15 -19.74 4.57
C GLU A 212 -10.68 -20.07 4.84
N TRP A 213 -10.45 -20.74 5.98
CA TRP A 213 -9.20 -21.43 6.34
C TRP A 213 -9.57 -22.84 6.85
N PRO A 214 -8.88 -23.94 6.46
CA PRO A 214 -7.66 -24.02 5.63
C PRO A 214 -7.81 -23.52 4.19
N ARG A 215 -6.70 -23.05 3.59
CA ARG A 215 -6.67 -22.49 2.23
C ARG A 215 -5.55 -23.11 1.40
N HIS A 216 -5.84 -23.38 0.11
CA HIS A 216 -4.90 -24.00 -0.82
C HIS A 216 -4.75 -23.23 -2.15
N THR A 217 -5.14 -21.96 -2.19
CA THR A 217 -5.12 -21.11 -3.39
C THR A 217 -3.73 -20.51 -3.64
N GLY A 218 -3.22 -20.63 -4.86
CA GLY A 218 -1.98 -19.99 -5.31
C GLY A 218 -2.24 -18.58 -5.85
N ASP A 219 -2.77 -17.70 -5.01
CA ASP A 219 -3.27 -16.37 -5.41
C ASP A 219 -2.13 -15.36 -5.64
N PHE A 220 -1.47 -15.43 -6.80
CA PHE A 220 -0.45 -14.47 -7.21
C PHE A 220 -0.51 -14.12 -8.69
N SER A 221 -0.02 -12.94 -9.04
CA SER A 221 0.29 -12.52 -10.40
C SER A 221 1.54 -11.64 -10.39
N ILE A 222 2.17 -11.53 -11.55
CA ILE A 222 3.48 -10.90 -11.73
C ILE A 222 3.36 -9.81 -12.78
N PHE A 223 3.80 -8.61 -12.42
CA PHE A 223 3.84 -7.46 -13.31
C PHE A 223 5.24 -6.86 -13.33
N ARG A 224 5.48 -5.91 -14.24
CA ARG A 224 6.68 -5.10 -14.24
C ARG A 224 6.33 -3.65 -14.54
N VAL A 225 6.98 -2.75 -13.81
CA VAL A 225 6.87 -1.30 -14.03
C VAL A 225 7.99 -0.81 -14.95
N TYR A 226 7.58 -0.02 -15.94
CA TYR A 226 8.44 0.60 -16.95
C TYR A 226 8.41 2.12 -16.83
N ALA A 227 9.45 2.75 -17.36
CA ALA A 227 9.67 4.19 -17.36
C ALA A 227 10.42 4.64 -18.62
N THR A 228 10.53 5.95 -18.79
CA THR A 228 11.49 6.54 -19.74
C THR A 228 12.93 6.15 -19.40
N LYS A 229 13.86 6.39 -20.32
CA LYS A 229 15.30 6.09 -20.13
C LYS A 229 15.92 6.81 -18.92
N ASP A 230 15.41 7.98 -18.56
CA ASP A 230 15.81 8.74 -17.36
C ASP A 230 15.04 8.33 -16.08
N GLY A 231 14.22 7.26 -16.15
CA GLY A 231 13.53 6.69 -15.00
C GLY A 231 12.27 7.46 -14.57
N LYS A 232 11.78 8.39 -15.41
CA LYS A 232 10.55 9.14 -15.16
C LYS A 232 9.31 8.33 -15.55
N PRO A 233 8.18 8.53 -14.85
CA PRO A 233 6.93 7.93 -15.26
C PRO A 233 6.55 8.38 -16.67
N ALA A 234 6.07 7.44 -17.46
CA ALA A 234 5.53 7.71 -18.79
C ALA A 234 4.34 6.81 -19.08
N GLU A 235 3.56 7.24 -20.07
CA GLU A 235 2.66 6.36 -20.79
C GLU A 235 3.45 5.24 -21.48
N TYR A 236 2.74 4.20 -21.86
CA TYR A 236 3.32 3.08 -22.60
C TYR A 236 4.07 3.54 -23.86
N SER A 237 5.31 3.08 -23.99
CA SER A 237 6.10 3.15 -25.21
C SER A 237 6.92 1.87 -25.35
N LYS A 238 7.17 1.43 -26.59
CA LYS A 238 8.09 0.32 -26.87
C LYS A 238 9.52 0.63 -26.42
N ASP A 239 9.89 1.91 -26.34
CA ASP A 239 11.22 2.36 -25.95
C ASP A 239 11.43 2.46 -24.42
N ASN A 240 10.34 2.37 -23.65
CA ASN A 240 10.41 2.41 -22.20
C ASN A 240 11.23 1.23 -21.67
N GLN A 241 11.93 1.44 -20.57
CA GLN A 241 12.79 0.45 -19.93
C GLN A 241 12.24 0.09 -18.54
N PRO A 242 12.50 -1.14 -18.04
CA PRO A 242 12.21 -1.47 -16.65
C PRO A 242 12.85 -0.47 -15.70
N ILE A 243 12.14 -0.08 -14.65
CA ILE A 243 12.72 0.83 -13.67
C ILE A 243 13.84 0.13 -12.88
N ASN A 244 14.83 0.92 -12.48
CA ASN A 244 15.73 0.56 -11.38
C ASN A 244 15.14 1.11 -10.07
N PRO A 245 14.51 0.28 -9.22
CA PRO A 245 13.82 0.76 -8.03
C PRO A 245 14.82 1.23 -6.96
N LYS A 246 14.37 2.14 -6.07
CA LYS A 246 15.19 2.60 -4.93
C LYS A 246 15.49 1.47 -3.92
N TYR A 247 14.59 0.49 -3.84
CA TYR A 247 14.70 -0.70 -2.99
C TYR A 247 13.86 -1.83 -3.59
N PHE A 248 14.24 -3.09 -3.32
CA PHE A 248 13.46 -4.27 -3.67
C PHE A 248 13.59 -5.32 -2.58
N LEU A 249 12.54 -6.12 -2.37
CA LEU A 249 12.51 -7.14 -1.33
C LEU A 249 13.33 -8.37 -1.76
N PRO A 250 14.31 -8.82 -0.94
CA PRO A 250 14.92 -10.12 -1.14
C PRO A 250 13.90 -11.23 -0.85
N LEU A 251 13.84 -12.23 -1.73
CA LEU A 251 12.98 -13.39 -1.55
C LEU A 251 13.71 -14.47 -0.75
N SER A 252 13.13 -14.87 0.38
CA SER A 252 13.62 -16.02 1.16
C SER A 252 13.06 -17.31 0.57
N ILE A 253 13.93 -18.28 0.30
CA ILE A 253 13.56 -19.66 -0.03
C ILE A 253 13.64 -20.61 1.18
N LYS A 254 13.87 -20.06 2.37
CA LYS A 254 13.79 -20.81 3.62
C LYS A 254 12.33 -21.05 3.96
N GLY A 255 12.01 -22.26 4.43
CA GLY A 255 10.68 -22.56 4.95
C GLY A 255 10.33 -21.70 6.18
N ILE A 256 9.03 -21.51 6.39
CA ILE A 256 8.47 -20.82 7.56
C ILE A 256 8.09 -21.84 8.63
N LYS A 257 8.07 -21.39 9.89
CA LYS A 257 7.67 -22.20 11.05
C LYS A 257 6.68 -21.43 11.91
N ASP A 258 5.93 -22.18 12.71
CA ASP A 258 5.05 -21.60 13.72
C ASP A 258 5.82 -20.64 14.62
N ASN A 259 5.22 -19.47 14.88
CA ASN A 259 5.78 -18.37 15.67
C ASN A 259 6.93 -17.59 15.00
N ASP A 260 7.24 -17.82 13.72
CA ASP A 260 8.08 -16.89 12.96
C ASP A 260 7.42 -15.50 12.91
N VAL A 261 8.25 -14.46 12.97
CA VAL A 261 7.76 -13.07 12.94
C VAL A 261 7.27 -12.73 11.55
N ALA A 262 6.00 -12.33 11.45
CA ALA A 262 5.41 -11.75 10.26
C ALA A 262 5.19 -10.25 10.42
N MET A 263 5.54 -9.49 9.39
CA MET A 263 5.21 -8.07 9.27
C MET A 263 4.61 -7.83 7.89
N ILE A 264 3.40 -7.27 7.86
CA ILE A 264 2.69 -6.93 6.64
C ILE A 264 2.71 -5.41 6.48
N ASN A 265 3.05 -4.94 5.29
CA ASN A 265 3.00 -3.54 4.92
C ASN A 265 2.16 -3.40 3.65
N GLY A 266 1.21 -2.48 3.65
CA GLY A 266 0.28 -2.31 2.54
C GLY A 266 -0.70 -1.18 2.77
N TYR A 267 -1.74 -1.13 1.93
CA TYR A 267 -2.68 -0.02 1.84
C TYR A 267 -4.11 -0.48 2.20
N PRO A 268 -4.41 -0.69 3.50
CA PRO A 268 -5.76 -1.06 3.91
C PRO A 268 -6.77 0.05 3.59
N GLY A 269 -7.91 -0.29 3.01
CA GLY A 269 -8.89 0.70 2.54
C GLY A 269 -9.63 1.45 3.64
N GLY A 270 -10.10 0.75 4.68
CA GLY A 270 -10.82 1.38 5.78
C GLY A 270 -11.16 0.39 6.90
N THR A 271 -11.37 0.93 8.11
CA THR A 271 -11.81 0.18 9.29
C THR A 271 -12.80 1.01 10.10
N ASN A 272 -13.62 0.37 10.94
CA ASN A 272 -14.55 1.06 11.83
C ASN A 272 -14.42 0.56 13.27
N ARG A 273 -13.23 0.77 13.86
CA ARG A 273 -12.92 0.31 15.22
C ARG A 273 -13.53 1.18 16.34
N TYR A 274 -13.85 2.44 16.03
CA TYR A 274 -14.36 3.44 16.96
C TYR A 274 -15.50 4.25 16.34
#